data_AF-A0A965HIK4-F1
#
_entry.id   AF-A0A965HIK4-F1
#
_cell.length_a   1.000
_cell.length_b   1.000
_cell.length_c   1.000
_cell.angle_alpha   90.00
_cell.angle_beta   90.00
_cell.angle_gamma   90.00
#
_symmetry.space_group_name_H-M   'P 1'
#
loop_
_entity.id
_entity.type
_entity.pdbx_description
1 polymer ?
#
loop_
_entity_poly.entity_id
_entity_poly.type
_entity_poly.pdbx_seq_one_letter_code
_entity_poly.pdbx_strand_id
1 'polypeptide(L)'
;MTLFGWFFHFFRSARSFCFKGTSFVLPVLAIFFGSVLNSFSNENVYVSRFWHNHQPTYWPEWNSNGSQTQRGQYAWDSIVLKPGQNYGGLSPKQHPENNLNEIFGINDRVNSYQSGPRNSLNALNSAAGFAISYSGSLIDNVRQLGSVNQLGYGSGWNSGFKEARGWKTPAGSPRMDLVGFTYHHSLAPLLPKSVFRKELQIFKQAWWKAWGGSSDLSDHSKGFFPTEMGYSRHLIDVLADEGYQWVIVPSHHISRTCPTYNTKANPEGSYNIFSSPPNKADQLGPSPTDGWWYGEPNPGNAAWNVAPYAYQLHRVKYVNPETGA
;
A
#
# COMPACT_ATOMS: atom_id res chain seq x y z
N MET A 1 -14.37 -16.53 1.55
CA MET A 1 -14.11 -15.11 1.21
C MET A 1 -12.61 -14.91 1.19
N THR A 2 -12.07 -14.77 -0.02
CA THR A 2 -10.66 -14.93 -0.40
C THR A 2 -9.75 -13.90 0.26
N LEU A 3 -8.58 -14.33 0.75
CA LEU A 3 -7.51 -13.43 1.13
C LEU A 3 -7.07 -12.64 -0.13
N PHE A 4 -7.20 -11.32 -0.11
CA PHE A 4 -6.70 -10.47 -1.18
C PHE A 4 -5.20 -10.25 -1.01
N GLY A 5 -4.41 -11.22 -1.49
CA GLY A 5 -3.00 -11.01 -1.79
C GLY A 5 -2.88 -10.36 -3.16
N TRP A 6 -2.67 -9.04 -3.21
CA TRP A 6 -2.38 -8.37 -4.47
C TRP A 6 -0.92 -8.66 -4.88
N PHE A 7 -0.73 -9.37 -6.00
CA PHE A 7 0.59 -9.62 -6.56
C PHE A 7 1.05 -8.41 -7.37
N PHE A 8 2.08 -7.72 -6.89
CA PHE A 8 2.74 -6.66 -7.65
C PHE A 8 4.20 -7.00 -7.89
N HIS A 9 4.67 -6.69 -9.10
CA HIS A 9 6.08 -6.76 -9.46
C HIS A 9 6.62 -5.33 -9.43
N PHE A 10 7.60 -5.06 -8.58
CA PHE A 10 8.37 -3.82 -8.62
C PHE A 10 9.75 -4.14 -9.19
N PHE A 11 10.13 -3.52 -10.31
CA PHE A 11 11.45 -3.69 -10.89
C PHE A 11 12.32 -2.50 -10.49
N ARG A 12 13.41 -2.76 -9.77
CA ARG A 12 14.40 -1.73 -9.47
C ARG A 12 15.51 -1.76 -10.52
N SER A 13 15.56 -0.75 -11.38
CA SER A 13 16.81 -0.33 -12.04
C SER A 13 17.28 0.95 -11.36
N ALA A 14 18.50 0.95 -10.82
CA ALA A 14 19.08 2.10 -10.15
C ALA A 14 20.25 2.65 -10.96
N ARG A 15 20.09 3.87 -11.51
CA ARG A 15 20.97 5.06 -11.41
C ARG A 15 20.72 6.00 -12.60
N SER A 16 20.41 7.27 -12.32
CA SER A 16 20.57 8.38 -13.27
C SER A 16 21.59 9.34 -12.69
N PHE A 17 22.71 9.54 -13.41
CA PHE A 17 23.65 10.62 -13.15
C PHE A 17 23.24 11.84 -13.99
N CYS A 18 23.11 13.00 -13.34
CA CYS A 18 22.94 14.30 -13.99
C CYS A 18 24.26 15.05 -13.81
N PHE A 19 24.95 15.37 -14.92
CA PHE A 19 26.07 16.31 -14.90
C PHE A 19 25.54 17.71 -15.24
N LYS A 20 25.68 18.65 -14.29
CA LYS A 20 25.78 20.09 -14.58
C LYS A 20 27.26 20.43 -14.64
N GLY A 21 27.72 21.02 -15.74
CA GLY A 21 29.09 21.49 -15.89
C GLY A 21 29.20 22.50 -17.02
N THR A 22 29.73 23.66 -16.68
CA THR A 22 29.82 24.94 -17.41
C THR A 22 30.79 24.97 -18.59
N SER A 23 30.53 25.89 -19.51
CA SER A 23 31.31 26.18 -20.73
C SER A 23 32.77 26.56 -20.49
N PHE A 24 33.67 26.01 -21.32
CA PHE A 24 34.93 26.65 -21.74
C PHE A 24 35.27 26.16 -23.16
N VAL A 25 35.67 27.09 -24.03
CA VAL A 25 36.00 26.88 -25.45
C VAL A 25 37.51 26.87 -25.64
N LEU A 26 38.07 25.81 -26.24
CA LEU A 26 39.25 25.86 -27.13
C LEU A 26 39.38 24.51 -27.87
N PRO A 27 39.71 24.48 -29.19
CA PRO A 27 39.58 23.29 -30.01
C PRO A 27 40.90 22.51 -30.05
N VAL A 28 40.90 21.29 -29.52
CA VAL A 28 41.93 20.29 -29.83
C VAL A 28 41.21 19.09 -30.43
N LEU A 29 41.56 18.80 -31.67
CA LEU A 29 41.05 17.68 -32.46
C LEU A 29 41.60 16.37 -31.86
N ALA A 30 40.96 15.88 -30.80
CA ALA A 30 41.23 14.56 -30.23
C ALA A 30 40.24 13.55 -30.83
N ILE A 31 40.78 12.58 -31.58
CA ILE A 31 40.04 11.41 -32.05
C ILE A 31 39.64 10.59 -30.82
N PHE A 32 38.43 10.83 -30.32
CA PHE A 32 37.82 9.99 -29.28
C PHE A 32 37.40 8.67 -29.93
N PHE A 33 38.18 7.62 -29.70
CA PHE A 33 37.68 6.25 -29.75
C PHE A 33 36.55 6.15 -28.71
N GLY A 34 35.30 6.20 -29.18
CA GLY A 34 34.13 6.00 -28.34
C GLY A 34 34.13 4.60 -27.77
N SER A 35 34.64 4.44 -26.56
CA SER A 35 34.35 3.27 -25.74
C SER A 35 32.85 3.26 -25.48
N VAL A 36 32.11 2.46 -26.25
CA VAL A 36 30.73 2.10 -25.94
C VAL A 36 30.79 1.39 -24.58
N LEU A 37 30.53 2.14 -23.52
CA LEU A 37 30.26 1.55 -22.21
C LEU A 37 28.96 0.78 -22.38
N ASN A 38 29.08 -0.52 -22.66
CA ASN A 38 28.00 -1.47 -22.47
C ASN A 38 27.58 -1.31 -21.01
N SER A 39 26.46 -0.62 -20.79
CA SER A 39 25.81 -0.62 -19.49
C SER A 39 25.43 -2.06 -19.22
N PHE A 40 26.16 -2.73 -18.32
CA PHE A 40 25.79 -4.06 -17.87
C PHE A 40 24.39 -3.98 -17.28
N SER A 41 23.43 -4.50 -18.04
CA SER A 41 22.10 -4.83 -17.56
C SER A 41 22.27 -5.74 -16.34
N ASN A 42 21.77 -5.33 -15.18
CA ASN A 42 21.68 -6.25 -14.05
C ASN A 42 20.67 -7.33 -14.44
N GLU A 43 21.13 -8.55 -14.71
CA GLU A 43 20.29 -9.69 -15.08
C GLU A 43 19.37 -10.14 -13.93
N ASN A 44 19.63 -9.67 -12.71
CA ASN A 44 18.80 -10.01 -11.56
C ASN A 44 17.53 -9.16 -11.52
N VAL A 45 16.38 -9.83 -11.67
CA VAL A 45 15.07 -9.26 -11.37
C VAL A 45 14.80 -9.40 -9.87
N TYR A 46 14.82 -8.29 -9.16
CA TYR A 46 14.37 -8.24 -7.77
C TYR A 46 12.86 -8.02 -7.74
N VAL A 47 12.14 -8.89 -7.04
CA VAL A 47 10.70 -8.78 -6.84
C VAL A 47 10.43 -8.52 -5.36
N SER A 48 9.68 -7.46 -5.06
CA SER A 48 9.09 -7.23 -3.74
C SER A 48 7.62 -7.61 -3.79
N ARG A 49 7.13 -8.38 -2.81
CA ARG A 49 5.70 -8.69 -2.70
C ARG A 49 5.00 -7.68 -1.80
N PHE A 50 3.69 -7.57 -1.97
CA PHE A 50 2.86 -6.71 -1.14
C PHE A 50 1.73 -7.51 -0.49
N TRP A 51 1.51 -7.31 0.80
CA TRP A 51 0.38 -7.87 1.53
C TRP A 51 -0.52 -6.72 2.00
N HIS A 52 -1.83 -6.91 1.88
CA HIS A 52 -2.83 -5.94 2.34
C HIS A 52 -3.77 -6.59 3.34
N ASN A 53 -3.69 -6.15 4.60
CA ASN A 53 -4.53 -6.63 5.69
C ASN A 53 -5.46 -5.51 6.15
N HIS A 54 -6.77 -5.79 6.11
CA HIS A 54 -7.79 -4.88 6.56
C HIS A 54 -8.98 -5.62 7.16
N GLN A 55 -9.54 -5.06 8.24
CA GLN A 55 -10.93 -5.20 8.65
C GLN A 55 -11.43 -3.86 9.19
N PRO A 56 -12.70 -3.50 8.97
CA PRO A 56 -13.26 -2.26 9.45
C PRO A 56 -13.50 -2.30 10.97
N THR A 57 -13.86 -1.15 11.52
CA THR A 57 -14.67 -1.12 12.75
C THR A 57 -16.09 -1.52 12.34
N TYR A 58 -16.52 -2.71 12.74
CA TYR A 58 -17.82 -3.26 12.33
C TYR A 58 -19.00 -2.55 12.97
N TRP A 59 -18.80 -1.96 14.14
CA TRP A 59 -19.86 -1.31 14.88
C TRP A 59 -19.33 -0.08 15.62
N PRO A 60 -19.60 1.14 15.13
CA PRO A 60 -19.01 2.37 15.66
C PRO A 60 -19.74 2.91 16.91
N GLU A 61 -20.43 2.07 17.66
CA GLU A 61 -21.04 2.48 18.94
C GLU A 61 -20.01 2.62 20.05
N TRP A 62 -20.37 3.38 21.08
CA TRP A 62 -19.57 3.46 22.30
C TRP A 62 -19.42 2.08 22.94
N ASN A 63 -18.20 1.79 23.38
CA ASN A 63 -17.93 0.57 24.13
C ASN A 63 -18.47 0.70 25.57
N SER A 64 -19.38 -0.20 25.95
CA SER A 64 -19.88 -0.33 27.32
C SER A 64 -19.31 -1.56 28.04
N ASN A 65 -18.39 -2.30 27.40
CA ASN A 65 -17.76 -3.51 27.94
C ASN A 65 -16.34 -3.22 28.47
N GLY A 66 -15.99 -3.81 29.62
CA GLY A 66 -14.66 -3.69 30.21
C GLY A 66 -14.31 -2.26 30.68
N SER A 67 -13.01 -1.96 30.77
CA SER A 67 -12.48 -0.71 31.35
C SER A 67 -12.25 0.44 30.35
N GLN A 68 -12.36 0.18 29.05
CA GLN A 68 -12.08 1.15 27.99
C GLN A 68 -13.37 1.70 27.37
N THR A 69 -14.16 2.44 28.16
CA THR A 69 -15.49 2.91 27.74
C THR A 69 -15.47 4.22 26.94
N GLN A 70 -14.32 4.88 26.83
CA GLN A 70 -14.14 6.14 26.09
C GLN A 70 -13.62 5.92 24.65
N ARG A 71 -14.07 4.85 24.00
CA ARG A 71 -13.77 4.56 22.59
C ARG A 71 -14.92 3.79 21.92
N GLY A 72 -14.90 3.72 20.59
CA GLY A 72 -15.77 2.81 19.83
C GLY A 72 -15.45 1.34 20.09
N GLN A 73 -16.35 0.45 19.70
CA GLN A 73 -16.19 -0.99 19.88
C GLN A 73 -15.18 -1.59 18.89
N TYR A 74 -14.27 -2.40 19.42
CA TYR A 74 -13.41 -3.28 18.62
C TYR A 74 -14.01 -4.69 18.57
N ALA A 75 -13.38 -5.60 17.81
CA ALA A 75 -13.95 -6.90 17.46
C ALA A 75 -14.50 -7.70 18.65
N TRP A 76 -13.78 -7.77 19.78
CA TRP A 76 -14.24 -8.53 20.94
C TRP A 76 -15.37 -7.80 21.67
N ASP A 77 -15.32 -6.48 21.79
CA ASP A 77 -16.43 -5.72 22.37
C ASP A 77 -17.72 -5.97 21.59
N SER A 78 -17.66 -5.86 20.26
CA SER A 78 -18.81 -6.10 19.39
C SER A 78 -19.29 -7.55 19.47
N ILE A 79 -18.41 -8.54 19.66
CA ILE A 79 -18.84 -9.93 19.87
C ILE A 79 -19.62 -10.07 21.19
N VAL A 80 -19.09 -9.50 22.28
CA VAL A 80 -19.67 -9.63 23.62
C VAL A 80 -20.97 -8.86 23.75
N LEU A 81 -21.05 -7.66 23.17
CA LEU A 81 -22.19 -6.78 23.31
C LEU A 81 -23.33 -7.12 22.33
N LYS A 82 -23.05 -7.78 21.19
CA LYS A 82 -24.03 -8.10 20.15
C LYS A 82 -25.36 -8.65 20.66
N PRO A 83 -25.41 -9.61 21.62
CA PRO A 83 -26.68 -10.15 22.10
C PRO A 83 -27.67 -9.10 22.62
N GLY A 84 -27.19 -7.99 23.19
CA GLY A 84 -28.01 -6.88 23.69
C GLY A 84 -28.15 -5.70 22.73
N GLN A 85 -27.47 -5.72 21.57
CA GLN A 85 -27.42 -4.61 20.63
C GLN A 85 -28.52 -4.73 19.55
N ASN A 86 -29.77 -4.76 19.99
CA ASN A 86 -30.95 -4.62 19.14
C ASN A 86 -31.75 -3.34 19.47
N TYR A 87 -31.15 -2.43 20.23
CA TYR A 87 -31.73 -1.15 20.67
C TYR A 87 -33.10 -1.30 21.35
N GLY A 88 -33.21 -2.19 22.34
CA GLY A 88 -34.47 -2.42 23.06
C GLY A 88 -35.57 -3.02 22.18
N GLY A 89 -35.19 -3.73 21.12
CA GLY A 89 -36.10 -4.29 20.13
C GLY A 89 -36.43 -3.36 18.96
N LEU A 90 -35.88 -2.14 18.90
CA LEU A 90 -36.05 -1.25 17.73
C LEU A 90 -35.47 -1.86 16.44
N SER A 91 -34.42 -2.67 16.55
CA SER A 91 -33.93 -3.46 15.43
C SER A 91 -34.35 -4.93 15.56
N PRO A 92 -34.85 -5.56 14.48
CA PRO A 92 -35.12 -7.00 14.45
C PRO A 92 -33.83 -7.84 14.38
N LYS A 93 -32.66 -7.18 14.26
CA LYS A 93 -31.34 -7.80 14.18
C LYS A 93 -30.46 -7.35 15.33
N GLN A 94 -29.49 -8.18 15.67
CA GLN A 94 -28.43 -7.87 16.62
C GLN A 94 -27.22 -7.32 15.88
N HIS A 95 -26.62 -6.27 16.42
CA HIS A 95 -25.55 -5.54 15.75
C HIS A 95 -24.17 -5.71 16.40
N PRO A 96 -23.09 -5.70 15.60
CA PRO A 96 -23.09 -5.69 14.13
C PRO A 96 -23.67 -6.99 13.58
N GLU A 97 -24.42 -6.93 12.48
CA GLU A 97 -25.04 -8.13 11.89
C GLU A 97 -24.00 -9.18 11.47
N ASN A 98 -22.79 -8.73 11.08
CA ASN A 98 -21.67 -9.58 10.72
C ASN A 98 -21.32 -10.62 11.81
N ASN A 99 -20.93 -11.82 11.38
CA ASN A 99 -20.42 -12.86 12.27
C ASN A 99 -18.93 -12.65 12.54
N LEU A 100 -18.60 -11.89 13.58
CA LEU A 100 -17.22 -11.55 13.89
C LEU A 100 -16.40 -12.76 14.37
N ASN A 101 -17.03 -13.77 14.99
CA ASN A 101 -16.34 -15.01 15.36
C ASN A 101 -15.80 -15.74 14.14
N GLU A 102 -16.62 -15.87 13.09
CA GLU A 102 -16.20 -16.49 11.83
C GLU A 102 -15.17 -15.63 11.08
N ILE A 103 -15.44 -14.32 11.00
CA ILE A 103 -14.58 -13.36 10.31
C ILE A 103 -13.19 -13.33 10.91
N PHE A 104 -13.04 -13.29 12.23
CA PHE A 104 -11.72 -13.23 12.86
C PHE A 104 -11.14 -14.60 13.17
N GLY A 105 -11.96 -15.64 13.30
CA GLY A 105 -11.53 -16.99 13.69
C GLY A 105 -11.09 -17.92 12.55
N ILE A 106 -11.27 -17.54 11.28
CA ILE A 106 -10.78 -18.36 10.17
C ILE A 106 -9.24 -18.38 10.11
N ASN A 107 -8.66 -19.58 10.06
CA ASN A 107 -7.20 -19.81 10.16
C ASN A 107 -6.36 -18.93 9.25
N ASP A 108 -6.80 -18.68 8.02
CA ASP A 108 -6.07 -17.86 7.06
C ASP A 108 -5.90 -16.40 7.54
N ARG A 109 -6.94 -15.84 8.16
CA ARG A 109 -6.88 -14.50 8.76
C ARG A 109 -6.07 -14.50 10.05
N VAL A 110 -6.29 -15.48 10.93
CA VAL A 110 -5.49 -15.67 12.16
C VAL A 110 -4.00 -15.74 11.83
N ASN A 111 -3.63 -16.48 10.80
CA ASN A 111 -2.25 -16.59 10.33
C ASN A 111 -1.75 -15.28 9.70
N SER A 112 -2.50 -14.70 8.75
CA SER A 112 -2.09 -13.48 8.03
C SER A 112 -1.91 -12.29 8.96
N TYR A 113 -2.77 -12.15 9.96
CA TYR A 113 -2.79 -11.02 10.89
C TYR A 113 -1.73 -11.11 11.99
N GLN A 114 -0.98 -12.22 12.06
CA GLN A 114 0.05 -12.47 13.09
C GLN A 114 1.42 -12.74 12.47
N SER A 115 1.71 -13.97 12.06
CA SER A 115 3.05 -14.40 11.65
C SER A 115 3.16 -14.90 10.22
N GLY A 116 2.04 -15.07 9.50
CA GLY A 116 1.98 -15.59 8.15
C GLY A 116 2.96 -14.89 7.19
N PRO A 117 2.87 -13.56 7.01
CA PRO A 117 3.75 -12.83 6.11
C PRO A 117 5.23 -12.95 6.51
N ARG A 118 5.53 -12.94 7.81
CA ARG A 118 6.89 -13.15 8.34
C ARG A 118 7.43 -14.53 7.97
N ASN A 119 6.63 -15.57 8.18
CA ASN A 119 7.01 -16.95 7.88
C ASN A 119 7.21 -17.15 6.36
N SER A 120 6.32 -16.58 5.54
CA SER A 120 6.47 -16.59 4.09
C SER A 120 7.73 -15.86 3.62
N LEU A 121 8.09 -14.72 4.24
CA LEU A 121 9.32 -14.00 3.92
C LEU A 121 10.57 -14.78 4.33
N ASN A 122 10.54 -15.47 5.47
CA ASN A 122 11.65 -16.28 5.97
C ASN A 122 12.01 -17.44 5.02
N ALA A 123 11.02 -17.97 4.31
CA ALA A 123 11.22 -19.04 3.33
C ALA A 123 11.88 -18.56 2.03
N LEU A 124 12.04 -17.25 1.84
CA LEU A 124 12.68 -16.65 0.66
C LEU A 124 14.13 -16.26 0.95
N ASN A 125 14.93 -16.14 -0.10
CA ASN A 125 16.33 -15.70 0.01
C ASN A 125 16.46 -14.34 0.72
N SER A 126 17.66 -14.06 1.25
CA SER A 126 17.93 -12.86 2.05
C SER A 126 17.76 -11.53 1.29
N ALA A 127 17.77 -11.55 -0.03
CA ALA A 127 17.52 -10.37 -0.85
C ALA A 127 16.02 -10.07 -1.05
N ALA A 128 15.13 -11.03 -0.76
CA ALA A 128 13.69 -10.83 -0.85
C ALA A 128 13.18 -9.88 0.24
N GLY A 129 12.14 -9.12 -0.10
CA GLY A 129 11.45 -8.25 0.83
C GLY A 129 9.96 -8.14 0.52
N PHE A 130 9.16 -7.88 1.56
CA PHE A 130 7.73 -7.59 1.48
C PHE A 130 7.44 -6.18 1.98
N ALA A 131 6.47 -5.52 1.34
CA ALA A 131 5.75 -4.40 1.92
C ALA A 131 4.40 -4.92 2.45
N ILE A 132 3.93 -4.38 3.58
CA ILE A 132 2.69 -4.82 4.21
C ILE A 132 1.92 -3.59 4.65
N SER A 133 0.68 -3.47 4.21
CA SER A 133 -0.26 -2.51 4.78
C SER A 133 -1.19 -3.23 5.75
N TYR A 134 -1.52 -2.55 6.85
CA TYR A 134 -2.33 -3.09 7.92
C TYR A 134 -3.16 -1.96 8.51
N SER A 135 -4.49 -1.95 8.32
CA SER A 135 -5.28 -0.79 8.73
C SER A 135 -5.28 -0.54 10.24
N GLY A 136 -5.40 0.72 10.65
CA GLY A 136 -5.43 1.09 12.07
C GLY A 136 -6.58 0.41 12.81
N SER A 137 -7.76 0.34 12.19
CA SER A 137 -8.92 -0.40 12.71
C SER A 137 -8.62 -1.88 12.93
N LEU A 138 -7.88 -2.53 12.01
CA LEU A 138 -7.50 -3.93 12.18
C LEU A 138 -6.47 -4.10 13.29
N ILE A 139 -5.50 -3.18 13.41
CA ILE A 139 -4.51 -3.20 14.49
C ILE A 139 -5.22 -3.26 15.84
N ASP A 140 -6.20 -2.39 16.06
CA ASP A 140 -6.89 -2.32 17.34
C ASP A 140 -7.85 -3.50 17.56
N ASN A 141 -8.51 -3.99 16.51
CA ASN A 141 -9.29 -5.23 16.56
C ASN A 141 -8.44 -6.43 17.02
N VAL A 142 -7.29 -6.66 16.37
CA VAL A 142 -6.41 -7.79 16.67
C VAL A 142 -5.69 -7.60 18.01
N ARG A 143 -5.28 -6.38 18.34
CA ARG A 143 -4.73 -6.07 19.67
C ARG A 143 -5.72 -6.41 20.77
N GLN A 144 -7.00 -6.06 20.60
CA GLN A 144 -8.01 -6.40 21.58
C GLN A 144 -8.19 -7.92 21.69
N LEU A 145 -8.40 -8.62 20.58
CA LEU A 145 -8.55 -10.08 20.57
C LEU A 145 -7.35 -10.78 21.25
N GLY A 146 -6.13 -10.32 20.95
CA GLY A 146 -4.91 -10.78 21.58
C GLY A 146 -4.82 -10.51 23.09
N SER A 147 -5.36 -9.38 23.56
CA SER A 147 -5.36 -9.02 24.98
C SER A 147 -6.27 -9.91 25.84
N VAL A 148 -7.31 -10.51 25.24
CA VAL A 148 -8.25 -11.41 25.91
C VAL A 148 -8.10 -12.88 25.47
N ASN A 149 -7.06 -13.18 24.67
CA ASN A 149 -6.74 -14.51 24.16
C ASN A 149 -7.91 -15.20 23.45
N GLN A 150 -8.58 -14.49 22.53
CA GLN A 150 -9.76 -14.98 21.80
C GLN A 150 -9.46 -15.24 20.33
N LEU A 151 -10.19 -16.19 19.73
CA LEU A 151 -10.17 -16.48 18.29
C LEU A 151 -8.77 -16.79 17.70
N GLY A 152 -7.85 -17.33 18.52
CA GLY A 152 -6.50 -17.69 18.08
C GLY A 152 -5.50 -16.53 18.06
N TYR A 153 -5.87 -15.37 18.61
CA TYR A 153 -4.95 -14.24 18.80
C TYR A 153 -4.45 -14.23 20.25
N GLY A 154 -3.13 -14.21 20.43
CA GLY A 154 -2.50 -14.11 21.75
C GLY A 154 -1.92 -12.72 22.02
N SER A 155 -1.43 -12.49 23.25
CA SER A 155 -0.78 -11.23 23.64
C SER A 155 0.46 -10.90 22.80
N GLY A 156 1.10 -11.91 22.22
CA GLY A 156 2.24 -11.79 21.31
C GLY A 156 1.89 -11.70 19.82
N TRP A 157 0.64 -11.44 19.44
CA TRP A 157 0.15 -11.45 18.04
C TRP A 157 1.03 -10.68 17.04
N ASN A 158 1.67 -9.59 17.46
CA ASN A 158 2.51 -8.70 16.65
C ASN A 158 4.00 -9.08 16.60
N SER A 159 4.42 -10.11 17.35
CA SER A 159 5.85 -10.43 17.54
C SER A 159 6.55 -10.77 16.22
N GLY A 160 5.88 -11.52 15.34
CA GLY A 160 6.42 -11.86 14.02
C GLY A 160 6.69 -10.63 13.15
N PHE A 161 5.76 -9.67 13.11
CA PHE A 161 5.98 -8.42 12.37
C PHE A 161 7.12 -7.59 12.97
N LYS A 162 7.19 -7.49 14.30
CA LYS A 162 8.29 -6.76 14.97
C LYS A 162 9.66 -7.36 14.66
N GLU A 163 9.75 -8.70 14.68
CA GLU A 163 10.98 -9.42 14.34
C GLU A 163 11.38 -9.16 12.88
N ALA A 164 10.46 -9.37 11.94
CA ALA A 164 10.74 -9.24 10.51
C ALA A 164 11.05 -7.81 10.07
N ARG A 165 10.50 -6.80 10.75
CA ARG A 165 10.87 -5.38 10.54
C ARG A 165 12.36 -5.13 10.83
N GLY A 166 12.95 -5.92 11.74
CA GLY A 166 14.38 -5.89 12.03
C GLY A 166 15.27 -6.51 10.94
N TRP A 167 14.72 -7.37 10.07
CA TRP A 167 15.50 -8.05 9.05
C TRP A 167 15.95 -7.11 7.93
N LYS A 168 17.19 -7.29 7.47
CA LYS A 168 17.81 -6.50 6.40
C LYS A 168 18.21 -7.38 5.22
N THR A 169 18.09 -6.82 4.02
CA THR A 169 18.69 -7.39 2.82
C THR A 169 20.21 -7.25 2.90
N PRO A 170 20.99 -7.99 2.09
CA PRO A 170 22.44 -7.78 1.98
C PRO A 170 22.83 -6.33 1.61
N ALA A 171 21.93 -5.60 0.95
CA ALA A 171 22.09 -4.18 0.61
C ALA A 171 21.67 -3.20 1.74
N GLY A 172 21.35 -3.71 2.93
CA GLY A 172 20.99 -2.90 4.11
C GLY A 172 19.56 -2.37 4.14
N SER A 173 18.72 -2.68 3.15
CA SER A 173 17.31 -2.26 3.13
C SER A 173 16.44 -3.17 4.02
N PRO A 174 15.35 -2.69 4.62
CA PRO A 174 14.40 -3.56 5.34
C PRO A 174 13.87 -4.69 4.44
N ARG A 175 13.77 -5.91 4.97
CA ARG A 175 13.07 -7.01 4.28
C ARG A 175 11.58 -6.99 4.52
N MET A 176 11.10 -6.36 5.59
CA MET A 176 9.68 -6.17 5.83
C MET A 176 9.41 -4.71 6.19
N ASP A 177 8.68 -4.02 5.32
CA ASP A 177 8.25 -2.64 5.55
C ASP A 177 6.74 -2.60 5.84
N LEU A 178 6.38 -2.18 7.05
CA LEU A 178 4.99 -1.99 7.48
C LEU A 178 4.56 -0.60 6.99
N VAL A 179 4.15 -0.52 5.72
CA VAL A 179 3.89 0.75 5.04
C VAL A 179 2.73 1.52 5.69
N GLY A 180 2.76 2.84 5.50
CA GLY A 180 1.68 3.73 5.86
C GLY A 180 0.36 3.34 5.20
N PHE A 181 -0.72 3.54 5.95
CA PHE A 181 -2.09 3.31 5.49
C PHE A 181 -3.03 4.30 6.18
N THR A 182 -4.31 4.30 5.81
CA THR A 182 -5.35 5.01 6.57
C THR A 182 -5.82 4.15 7.74
N TYR A 183 -6.38 4.79 8.78
CA TYR A 183 -6.83 4.02 9.95
C TYR A 183 -8.11 3.25 9.62
N HIS A 184 -9.08 3.91 8.99
CA HIS A 184 -10.39 3.34 8.69
C HIS A 184 -10.51 2.77 7.27
N HIS A 185 -9.39 2.56 6.54
CA HIS A 185 -9.43 2.15 5.12
C HIS A 185 -10.24 3.12 4.28
N SER A 186 -9.96 4.41 4.45
CA SER A 186 -10.67 5.47 3.75
C SER A 186 -10.14 5.65 2.34
N LEU A 187 -11.03 5.86 1.37
CA LEU A 187 -10.65 6.17 -0.02
C LEU A 187 -10.15 7.62 -0.12
N ALA A 188 -8.85 7.81 0.15
CA ALA A 188 -8.23 9.11 0.37
C ALA A 188 -8.56 10.19 -0.68
N PRO A 189 -8.63 9.91 -2.01
CA PRO A 189 -8.98 10.93 -3.00
C PRO A 189 -10.38 11.55 -2.84
N LEU A 190 -11.27 10.90 -2.10
CA LEU A 190 -12.64 11.38 -1.84
C LEU A 190 -12.78 12.14 -0.53
N LEU A 191 -11.70 12.25 0.25
CA LEU A 191 -11.70 12.93 1.54
C LEU A 191 -11.24 14.39 1.42
N PRO A 192 -11.78 15.30 2.25
CA PRO A 192 -11.12 16.57 2.52
C PRO A 192 -9.70 16.34 3.06
N LYS A 193 -8.73 17.17 2.65
CA LYS A 193 -7.32 17.05 3.07
C LYS A 193 -7.14 17.00 4.59
N SER A 194 -7.94 17.76 5.34
CA SER A 194 -7.92 17.75 6.82
C SER A 194 -8.32 16.40 7.41
N VAL A 195 -9.33 15.74 6.83
CA VAL A 195 -9.79 14.41 7.23
C VAL A 195 -8.74 13.36 6.86
N PHE A 196 -8.19 13.41 5.64
CA PHE A 196 -7.11 12.52 5.23
C PHE A 196 -5.88 12.66 6.13
N ARG A 197 -5.48 13.90 6.47
CA ARG A 197 -4.40 14.14 7.43
C ARG A 197 -4.69 13.49 8.79
N LYS A 198 -5.93 13.62 9.29
CA LYS A 198 -6.33 12.99 10.55
C LYS A 198 -6.26 11.47 10.49
N GLU A 199 -6.70 10.85 9.39
CA GLU A 199 -6.58 9.40 9.14
C GLU A 199 -5.13 8.92 9.27
N LEU A 200 -4.18 9.66 8.69
CA LEU A 200 -2.75 9.33 8.77
C LEU A 200 -2.20 9.47 10.20
N GLN A 201 -2.59 10.53 10.90
CA GLN A 201 -2.11 10.80 12.27
C GLN A 201 -2.60 9.75 13.26
N ILE A 202 -3.89 9.39 13.21
CA ILE A 202 -4.44 8.34 14.09
C ILE A 202 -3.89 6.97 13.72
N PHE A 203 -3.66 6.70 12.42
CA PHE A 203 -2.99 5.48 11.97
C PHE A 203 -1.58 5.38 12.58
N LYS A 204 -0.77 6.43 12.50
CA LYS A 204 0.59 6.43 13.06
C LYS A 204 0.58 6.11 14.56
N GLN A 205 -0.40 6.61 15.31
CA GLN A 205 -0.59 6.30 16.73
C GLN A 205 -0.87 4.81 16.99
N ALA A 206 -1.70 4.17 16.16
CA ALA A 206 -1.92 2.73 16.25
C ALA A 206 -0.67 1.93 15.84
N TRP A 207 0.01 2.40 14.78
CA TRP A 207 1.16 1.76 14.15
C TRP A 207 2.37 1.63 15.09
N TRP A 208 2.83 2.72 15.72
CA TRP A 208 4.05 2.65 16.54
C TRP A 208 3.86 1.73 17.76
N LYS A 209 2.67 1.79 18.39
CA LYS A 209 2.30 0.93 19.51
C LYS A 209 2.25 -0.55 19.10
N ALA A 210 1.79 -0.84 17.89
CA ALA A 210 1.72 -2.21 17.38
C ALA A 210 3.11 -2.75 17.00
N TRP A 211 3.94 -1.95 16.36
CA TRP A 211 5.16 -2.47 15.71
C TRP A 211 6.45 -2.13 16.46
N GLY A 212 6.35 -1.66 17.71
CA GLY A 212 7.50 -1.26 18.52
C GLY A 212 8.26 -0.09 17.90
N GLY A 213 7.53 0.85 17.31
CA GLY A 213 8.08 2.11 16.83
C GLY A 213 8.32 3.12 17.95
N SER A 214 8.84 4.28 17.58
CA SER A 214 9.11 5.39 18.50
C SER A 214 7.83 6.18 18.79
N SER A 215 7.65 6.60 20.04
CA SER A 215 6.46 7.37 20.46
C SER A 215 6.38 8.77 19.84
N ASP A 216 7.49 9.28 19.30
CA ASP A 216 7.55 10.51 18.52
C ASP A 216 7.14 10.33 17.04
N LEU A 217 6.76 9.10 16.66
CA LEU A 217 6.32 8.72 15.32
C LEU A 217 7.38 8.88 14.22
N SER A 218 8.64 9.14 14.55
CA SER A 218 9.68 9.48 13.58
C SER A 218 10.08 8.30 12.66
N ASP A 219 9.95 7.07 13.18
CA ASP A 219 10.41 5.82 12.56
C ASP A 219 9.32 5.06 11.78
N HIS A 220 8.15 5.69 11.57
CA HIS A 220 7.14 5.16 10.66
C HIS A 220 7.70 5.00 9.24
N SER A 221 7.14 4.04 8.50
CA SER A 221 7.53 3.77 7.11
C SER A 221 7.42 5.03 6.24
N LYS A 222 8.37 5.19 5.31
CA LYS A 222 8.33 6.27 4.31
C LYS A 222 7.45 5.93 3.11
N GLY A 223 6.92 4.71 3.06
CA GLY A 223 5.98 4.27 2.04
C GLY A 223 4.53 4.42 2.46
N PHE A 224 3.66 4.67 1.49
CA PHE A 224 2.22 4.72 1.68
C PHE A 224 1.50 3.78 0.68
N PHE A 225 0.53 3.02 1.17
CA PHE A 225 -0.42 2.31 0.33
C PHE A 225 -1.74 3.08 0.28
N PRO A 226 -2.20 3.55 -0.89
CA PRO A 226 -3.52 4.13 -1.01
C PRO A 226 -4.58 3.03 -0.99
N THR A 227 -5.63 3.23 -0.20
CA THR A 227 -6.80 2.34 -0.12
C THR A 227 -7.34 2.00 -1.51
N GLU A 228 -7.53 0.71 -1.79
CA GLU A 228 -7.96 0.18 -3.09
C GLU A 228 -7.09 0.67 -4.27
N MET A 229 -5.83 1.01 -3.98
CA MET A 229 -4.92 1.68 -4.90
C MET A 229 -5.46 3.00 -5.49
N GLY A 230 -6.46 3.59 -4.84
CA GLY A 230 -7.08 4.86 -5.20
C GLY A 230 -6.11 6.01 -4.98
N TYR A 231 -5.29 6.29 -5.98
CA TYR A 231 -4.30 7.35 -5.97
C TYR A 231 -4.77 8.59 -6.73
N SER A 232 -4.49 9.75 -6.15
CA SER A 232 -4.59 11.05 -6.82
C SER A 232 -3.38 11.91 -6.44
N ARG A 233 -2.92 12.75 -7.36
CA ARG A 233 -1.86 13.73 -7.09
C ARG A 233 -2.23 14.70 -5.97
N HIS A 234 -3.51 14.90 -5.69
CA HIS A 234 -4.00 15.77 -4.62
C HIS A 234 -3.67 15.28 -3.20
N LEU A 235 -3.19 14.04 -3.07
CA LEU A 235 -2.75 13.48 -1.79
C LEU A 235 -1.29 13.85 -1.46
N ILE A 236 -0.51 14.27 -2.46
CA ILE A 236 0.96 14.34 -2.35
C ILE A 236 1.40 15.33 -1.27
N ASP A 237 0.77 16.49 -1.17
CA ASP A 237 1.14 17.50 -0.16
C ASP A 237 0.91 16.98 1.26
N VAL A 238 -0.28 16.42 1.52
CA VAL A 238 -0.59 15.85 2.83
C VAL A 238 0.34 14.69 3.16
N LEU A 239 0.65 13.82 2.19
CA LEU A 239 1.59 12.72 2.39
C LEU A 239 3.01 13.21 2.68
N ALA A 240 3.47 14.23 1.96
CA ALA A 240 4.80 14.81 2.15
C ALA A 240 4.92 15.53 3.51
N ASP A 241 3.92 16.33 3.89
CA ASP A 241 3.84 16.98 5.22
C ASP A 241 3.88 15.94 6.34
N GLU A 242 3.20 14.81 6.14
CA GLU A 242 3.17 13.71 7.08
C GLU A 242 4.44 12.82 6.98
N GLY A 243 5.43 13.16 6.17
CA GLY A 243 6.74 12.49 6.15
C GLY A 243 6.83 11.21 5.31
N TYR A 244 5.83 10.94 4.46
CA TYR A 244 5.91 9.90 3.43
C TYR A 244 6.74 10.39 2.24
N GLN A 245 7.47 9.49 1.60
CA GLN A 245 8.39 9.79 0.50
C GLN A 245 8.06 9.03 -0.79
N TRP A 246 7.30 7.93 -0.70
CA TRP A 246 6.86 7.16 -1.85
C TRP A 246 5.48 6.55 -1.61
N VAL A 247 4.78 6.27 -2.70
CA VAL A 247 3.43 5.71 -2.70
C VAL A 247 3.33 4.58 -3.70
N ILE A 248 2.59 3.54 -3.34
CA ILE A 248 2.28 2.42 -4.25
C ILE A 248 1.18 2.87 -5.20
N VAL A 249 1.40 2.70 -6.50
CA VAL A 249 0.41 3.00 -7.55
C VAL A 249 0.26 1.80 -8.48
N PRO A 250 -0.94 1.57 -9.07
CA PRO A 250 -1.11 0.52 -10.07
C PRO A 250 -0.25 0.79 -11.30
N SER A 251 0.42 -0.23 -11.83
CA SER A 251 1.12 -0.14 -13.12
C SER A 251 0.18 0.30 -14.26
N HIS A 252 -1.11 0.00 -14.15
CA HIS A 252 -2.12 0.45 -15.11
C HIS A 252 -2.25 1.98 -15.15
N HIS A 253 -2.16 2.67 -14.01
CA HIS A 253 -2.19 4.13 -13.96
C HIS A 253 -1.00 4.73 -14.72
N ILE A 254 0.18 4.12 -14.61
CA ILE A 254 1.37 4.55 -15.34
C ILE A 254 1.24 4.22 -16.84
N SER A 255 0.76 3.03 -17.19
CA SER A 255 0.59 2.61 -18.58
C SER A 255 -0.36 3.53 -19.35
N ARG A 256 -1.40 4.03 -18.69
CA ARG A 256 -2.37 5.00 -19.25
C ARG A 256 -1.76 6.37 -19.57
N THR A 257 -0.55 6.67 -19.09
CA THR A 257 0.17 7.89 -19.47
C THR A 257 0.82 7.80 -20.86
N CYS A 258 0.92 6.61 -21.46
CA CYS A 258 1.49 6.45 -22.80
C CYS A 258 0.48 6.89 -23.88
N PRO A 259 0.85 7.77 -24.83
CA PRO A 259 0.01 8.08 -25.99
C PRO A 259 -0.44 6.84 -26.77
N THR A 260 0.40 5.80 -26.82
CA THR A 260 0.13 4.54 -27.52
C THR A 260 -0.81 3.59 -26.78
N TYR A 261 -1.23 3.88 -25.54
CA TYR A 261 -2.10 3.00 -24.74
C TYR A 261 -3.40 2.60 -25.48
N ASN A 262 -4.04 3.56 -26.15
CA ASN A 262 -5.31 3.31 -26.85
C ASN A 262 -5.17 2.40 -28.08
N THR A 263 -3.95 2.21 -28.61
CA THR A 263 -3.70 1.21 -29.67
C THR A 263 -3.90 -0.23 -29.17
N LYS A 264 -3.89 -0.43 -27.85
CA LYS A 264 -4.10 -1.72 -27.20
C LYS A 264 -5.46 -1.81 -26.52
N ALA A 265 -5.83 -0.77 -25.78
CA ALA A 265 -7.06 -0.77 -24.99
C ALA A 265 -8.33 -0.42 -25.78
N ASN A 266 -8.20 0.17 -26.96
CA ASN A 266 -9.34 0.57 -27.78
C ASN A 266 -9.10 0.36 -29.30
N PRO A 267 -8.71 -0.84 -29.75
CA PRO A 267 -8.39 -1.07 -31.16
C PRO A 267 -9.61 -0.92 -32.09
N GLU A 268 -10.83 -1.17 -31.57
CA GLU A 268 -12.08 -1.23 -32.35
C GLU A 268 -13.12 -0.18 -31.90
N GLY A 269 -12.73 0.78 -31.06
CA GLY A 269 -13.65 1.84 -30.58
C GLY A 269 -14.57 1.43 -29.41
N SER A 270 -14.52 0.18 -28.96
CA SER A 270 -15.38 -0.39 -27.90
C SER A 270 -14.81 -0.35 -26.47
N TYR A 271 -13.56 0.10 -26.28
CA TYR A 271 -12.80 0.05 -25.02
C TYR A 271 -12.90 -1.31 -24.31
N ASN A 272 -12.00 -2.23 -24.64
CA ASN A 272 -11.96 -3.59 -24.06
C ASN A 272 -11.25 -3.61 -22.68
N ILE A 273 -11.56 -2.65 -21.80
CA ILE A 273 -10.99 -2.51 -20.46
C ILE A 273 -12.07 -2.12 -19.43
N PHE A 274 -11.95 -2.58 -18.19
CA PHE A 274 -12.87 -2.23 -17.09
C PHE A 274 -12.53 -0.88 -16.43
N SER A 275 -12.16 0.12 -17.22
CA SER A 275 -11.82 1.46 -16.74
C SER A 275 -12.10 2.52 -17.78
N SER A 276 -12.38 3.75 -17.35
CA SER A 276 -12.57 4.87 -18.29
C SER A 276 -11.33 5.10 -19.17
N PRO A 277 -11.53 5.60 -20.40
CA PRO A 277 -10.42 5.98 -21.28
C PRO A 277 -9.45 6.95 -20.58
N PRO A 278 -8.13 6.91 -20.87
CA PRO A 278 -7.22 7.92 -20.34
C PRO A 278 -7.58 9.31 -20.87
N ASN A 279 -7.43 10.33 -20.02
CA ASN A 279 -7.53 11.71 -20.46
C ASN A 279 -6.32 12.03 -21.37
N LYS A 280 -6.56 12.61 -22.54
CA LYS A 280 -5.50 12.99 -23.49
C LYS A 280 -4.45 13.90 -22.86
N ALA A 281 -4.86 14.78 -21.93
CA ALA A 281 -3.94 15.68 -21.24
C ALA A 281 -2.96 14.95 -20.30
N ASP A 282 -3.30 13.74 -19.85
CA ASP A 282 -2.45 12.92 -18.98
C ASP A 282 -1.55 11.95 -19.78
N GLN A 283 -1.71 11.89 -21.11
CA GLN A 283 -0.90 11.04 -21.99
C GLN A 283 0.44 11.71 -22.34
N LEU A 284 1.27 11.96 -21.32
CA LEU A 284 2.56 12.65 -21.44
C LEU A 284 3.77 11.70 -21.31
N GLY A 285 3.51 10.41 -21.18
CA GLY A 285 4.52 9.36 -21.08
C GLY A 285 5.17 9.02 -22.43
N PRO A 286 6.06 8.02 -22.45
CA PRO A 286 6.68 7.54 -23.68
C PRO A 286 5.63 6.90 -24.60
N SER A 287 5.99 6.73 -25.87
CA SER A 287 5.16 6.08 -26.90
C SER A 287 5.73 4.71 -27.30
N PRO A 288 5.71 3.70 -26.41
CA PRO A 288 6.22 2.37 -26.72
C PRO A 288 5.33 1.66 -27.74
N THR A 289 5.97 0.96 -28.68
CA THR A 289 5.31 0.15 -29.72
C THR A 289 5.15 -1.31 -29.31
N ASP A 290 5.99 -1.80 -28.41
CA ASP A 290 6.08 -3.17 -27.91
C ASP A 290 6.00 -3.24 -26.37
N GLY A 291 6.19 -4.43 -25.81
CA GLY A 291 6.20 -4.63 -24.36
C GLY A 291 4.82 -4.52 -23.68
N TRP A 292 3.73 -4.59 -24.45
CA TRP A 292 2.36 -4.57 -23.94
C TRP A 292 1.84 -5.98 -23.67
N TRP A 293 1.23 -6.19 -22.52
CA TRP A 293 0.44 -7.39 -22.25
C TRP A 293 -0.86 -7.03 -21.55
N TYR A 294 -1.84 -7.90 -21.77
CA TYR A 294 -3.12 -7.88 -21.08
C TYR A 294 -3.05 -8.91 -19.96
N GLY A 295 -3.37 -8.48 -18.74
CA GLY A 295 -3.40 -9.37 -17.58
C GLY A 295 -4.68 -9.15 -16.80
N GLU A 296 -5.31 -10.26 -16.41
CA GLU A 296 -6.48 -10.30 -15.53
C GLU A 296 -6.07 -10.88 -14.17
N PRO A 297 -5.86 -10.04 -13.14
CA PRO A 297 -5.73 -10.54 -11.79
C PRO A 297 -7.12 -10.91 -11.25
N ASN A 298 -7.21 -12.00 -10.48
CA ASN A 298 -8.38 -12.32 -9.64
C ASN A 298 -8.63 -11.14 -8.67
N PRO A 299 -9.82 -10.48 -8.67
CA PRO A 299 -11.14 -10.98 -9.07
C PRO A 299 -11.69 -10.55 -10.45
N GLY A 300 -10.84 -10.34 -11.45
CA GLY A 300 -11.27 -10.23 -12.86
C GLY A 300 -11.12 -8.83 -13.49
N ASN A 301 -10.38 -7.93 -12.85
CA ASN A 301 -10.21 -6.57 -13.37
C ASN A 301 -8.99 -6.49 -14.28
N ALA A 302 -9.19 -6.89 -15.54
CA ALA A 302 -8.12 -6.94 -16.52
C ALA A 302 -7.67 -5.55 -17.01
N ALA A 303 -6.36 -5.41 -17.24
CA ALA A 303 -5.75 -4.18 -17.68
C ALA A 303 -4.56 -4.41 -18.62
N TRP A 304 -4.38 -3.49 -19.58
CA TRP A 304 -3.17 -3.42 -20.38
C TRP A 304 -2.04 -2.75 -19.59
N ASN A 305 -0.88 -3.38 -19.56
CA ASN A 305 0.31 -2.86 -18.90
C ASN A 305 1.52 -2.92 -19.84
N VAL A 306 2.44 -1.96 -19.71
CA VAL A 306 3.67 -1.88 -20.52
C VAL A 306 4.94 -2.10 -19.70
N ALA A 307 5.78 -3.06 -20.10
CA ALA A 307 7.11 -3.32 -19.55
C ALA A 307 8.19 -2.65 -20.39
N PRO A 308 9.32 -2.31 -19.76
CA PRO A 308 9.52 -2.28 -18.31
C PRO A 308 8.91 -1.00 -17.68
N TYR A 309 8.45 -0.06 -18.51
CA TYR A 309 8.10 1.31 -18.11
C TYR A 309 7.16 1.37 -16.91
N ALA A 310 6.01 0.72 -16.93
CA ALA A 310 5.01 0.80 -15.86
C ALA A 310 5.38 0.06 -14.57
N TYR A 311 6.52 -0.63 -14.57
CA TYR A 311 7.01 -1.46 -13.48
C TYR A 311 8.30 -0.91 -12.83
N GLN A 312 8.80 0.20 -13.37
CA GLN A 312 9.93 0.94 -12.82
C GLN A 312 9.47 1.96 -11.78
N LEU A 313 10.42 2.50 -11.02
CA LEU A 313 10.16 3.60 -10.10
C LEU A 313 9.93 4.90 -10.86
N HIS A 314 8.83 5.58 -10.56
CA HIS A 314 8.47 6.87 -11.14
C HIS A 314 8.60 7.99 -10.12
N ARG A 315 9.07 9.15 -10.57
CA ARG A 315 9.00 10.39 -9.80
C ARG A 315 7.76 11.16 -10.22
N VAL A 316 7.12 11.80 -9.26
CA VAL A 316 5.96 12.66 -9.52
C VAL A 316 6.28 14.08 -9.05
N LYS A 317 5.85 15.07 -9.84
CA LYS A 317 5.81 16.46 -9.42
C LYS A 317 4.38 16.81 -9.02
N TYR A 318 4.22 17.34 -7.82
CA TYR A 318 3.01 18.03 -7.39
C TYR A 318 3.25 19.53 -7.46
N VAL A 319 2.25 20.27 -7.91
CA VAL A 319 2.20 21.73 -7.81
C VAL A 319 0.90 22.03 -7.09
N ASN A 320 0.97 22.75 -5.98
CA ASN A 320 -0.22 23.13 -5.24
C ASN A 320 -1.05 24.09 -6.10
N PRO A 321 -2.31 23.74 -6.47
CA PRO A 321 -3.10 24.58 -7.36
C PRO A 321 -3.53 25.91 -6.73
N GLU A 322 -3.57 26.02 -5.40
CA GLU A 322 -3.96 27.23 -4.68
C GLU A 322 -2.80 28.24 -4.58
N THR A 323 -1.55 27.74 -4.52
CA THR A 323 -0.36 28.58 -4.26
C THR A 323 0.64 28.61 -5.40
N GLY A 324 0.56 27.69 -6.36
CA GLY A 324 1.52 27.54 -7.46
C GLY A 324 2.89 26.97 -7.05
N ALA A 325 3.05 26.60 -5.77
CA ALA A 325 4.29 26.05 -5.19
C ALA A 325 4.54 24.59 -5.61
#